data_AF-A0A7H4PKU1-F1
#
_entry.id   AF-A0A7H4PKU1-F1
#
_cell.length_a   1.000
_cell.length_b   1.000
_cell.length_c   1.000
_cell.angle_alpha   90.00
_cell.angle_beta   90.00
_cell.angle_gamma   90.00
#
_symmetry.space_group_name_H-M   'P 1'
#
loop_
_entity.id
_entity.type
_entity.pdbx_description
1 polymer ?
#
loop_
_entity_poly.entity_id
_entity_poly.type
_entity_poly.pdbx_seq_one_letter_code
_entity_poly.pdbx_strand_id
1 'polypeptide(L)'
;MAFAACTLARQIFESLSSVTVLLVGAGETIELVARHLREHKVRKMVIANRTRERAQALADEVGAEVIALSDIDERLKEADIIISSTASPLPIIGKGMVERALKARRNQPMLLVDIAVPRDVEPEVGKLANAYLYSVDDLQNIIQHNLAQRKAAAVQAETIVEQEASEFMAWLRAQSASETIREYRSQAEQVREELTAKALAALNQGGDAQEIMQDLARKLN
;
A
#
# COMPACT_ATOMS: atom_id res chain seq x y z
N MET A 1 8.67 -5.70 -12.48
CA MET A 1 9.59 -6.77 -12.03
C MET A 1 10.48 -6.34 -10.87
N ALA A 2 11.27 -5.26 -10.99
CA ALA A 2 12.14 -4.77 -9.92
C ALA A 2 11.45 -4.61 -8.54
N PHE A 3 10.28 -3.96 -8.52
CA PHE A 3 9.46 -3.81 -7.31
C PHE A 3 9.03 -5.15 -6.69
N ALA A 4 8.75 -6.16 -7.51
CA ALA A 4 8.30 -7.47 -7.04
C ALA A 4 9.45 -8.27 -6.43
N ALA A 5 10.64 -8.23 -7.04
CA ALA A 5 11.85 -8.81 -6.47
C ALA A 5 12.16 -8.21 -5.09
N CYS A 6 12.03 -6.89 -4.95
CA CYS A 6 12.23 -6.20 -3.67
C CYS A 6 11.13 -6.50 -2.65
N THR A 7 9.88 -6.62 -3.09
CA THR A 7 8.76 -7.01 -2.22
C THR A 7 8.94 -8.42 -1.68
N LEU A 8 9.37 -9.36 -2.53
CA LEU A 8 9.64 -10.74 -2.15
C LEU A 8 10.83 -10.81 -1.17
N ALA A 9 11.91 -10.07 -1.44
CA ALA A 9 13.02 -9.93 -0.50
C ALA A 9 12.55 -9.48 0.90
N ARG A 10 11.63 -8.52 0.99
CA ARG A 10 11.07 -8.06 2.28
C ARG A 10 10.15 -9.07 2.97
N GLN A 11 9.54 -9.99 2.23
CA GLN A 11 8.73 -11.06 2.83
C GLN A 11 9.60 -12.15 3.44
N ILE A 12 10.79 -12.39 2.88
CA ILE A 12 11.71 -13.44 3.33
C ILE A 12 12.66 -12.92 4.42
N PHE A 13 13.08 -11.65 4.36
CA PHE A 13 14.00 -11.06 5.33
C PHE A 13 13.30 -10.00 6.19
N GLU A 14 13.36 -10.16 7.52
CA GLU A 14 12.76 -9.22 8.50
C GLU A 14 13.33 -7.79 8.39
N SER A 15 14.61 -7.67 8.02
CA SER A 15 15.27 -6.39 7.79
C SER A 15 16.30 -6.50 6.68
N LEU A 16 16.23 -5.61 5.69
CA LEU A 16 17.20 -5.54 4.60
C LEU A 16 18.52 -4.88 5.03
N SER A 17 18.55 -4.21 6.19
CA SER A 17 19.73 -3.47 6.67
C SER A 17 20.91 -4.35 7.09
N SER A 18 20.70 -5.65 7.29
CA SER A 18 21.76 -6.63 7.57
C SER A 18 22.18 -7.45 6.34
N VAL A 19 21.47 -7.28 5.22
CA VAL A 19 21.51 -8.17 4.05
C VAL A 19 22.54 -7.69 3.04
N THR A 20 23.30 -8.64 2.49
CA THR A 20 24.20 -8.44 1.36
C THR A 20 23.51 -8.88 0.07
N VAL A 21 23.45 -7.98 -0.91
CA VAL A 21 22.81 -8.25 -2.21
C VAL A 21 23.85 -8.35 -3.31
N LEU A 22 23.79 -9.42 -4.10
CA LEU A 22 24.55 -9.60 -5.33
C LEU A 22 23.61 -9.40 -6.53
N LEU A 23 23.92 -8.42 -7.36
CA LEU A 23 23.24 -8.11 -8.60
C LEU A 23 24.08 -8.65 -9.76
N VAL A 24 23.50 -9.47 -10.62
CA VAL A 24 24.18 -10.06 -11.78
C VAL A 24 23.63 -9.43 -13.06
N GLY A 25 24.48 -8.67 -13.73
CA GLY A 25 24.14 -7.80 -14.85
C GLY A 25 24.18 -6.32 -14.47
N ALA A 26 24.03 -5.47 -15.49
CA ALA A 26 23.92 -4.01 -15.35
C ALA A 26 22.97 -3.46 -16.43
N GLY A 27 21.84 -4.14 -16.62
CA GLY A 27 20.76 -3.66 -17.50
C GLY A 27 19.71 -2.87 -16.70
N GLU A 28 18.75 -2.28 -17.41
CA GLU A 28 17.69 -1.42 -16.84
C GLU A 28 16.97 -2.05 -15.62
N THR A 29 16.65 -3.35 -15.69
CA THR A 29 16.02 -4.06 -14.56
C THR A 29 16.90 -4.06 -13.31
N ILE A 30 18.21 -4.32 -13.46
CA ILE A 30 19.16 -4.32 -12.35
C ILE A 30 19.36 -2.91 -11.83
N GLU A 31 19.43 -1.90 -12.70
CA GLU A 31 19.53 -0.51 -12.29
C GLU A 31 18.35 -0.08 -11.41
N LEU A 32 17.12 -0.42 -11.81
CA LEU A 32 15.92 -0.12 -11.02
C LEU A 32 15.91 -0.85 -9.67
N VAL A 33 16.31 -2.13 -9.65
CA VAL A 33 16.45 -2.92 -8.43
C VAL A 33 17.48 -2.29 -7.49
N ALA A 34 18.66 -1.94 -8.00
CA ALA A 34 19.76 -1.36 -7.23
C ALA A 34 19.35 -0.03 -6.57
N ARG A 35 18.69 0.86 -7.33
CA ARG A 35 18.18 2.14 -6.81
C ARG A 35 17.17 1.92 -5.68
N HIS A 36 16.26 0.96 -5.85
CA HIS A 36 15.24 0.66 -4.85
C HIS A 36 15.84 0.05 -3.57
N LEU A 37 16.83 -0.84 -3.70
CA LEU A 37 17.54 -1.43 -2.56
C LEU A 37 18.36 -0.38 -1.79
N ARG A 38 18.93 0.60 -2.50
CA ARG A 38 19.61 1.75 -1.90
C ARG A 38 18.68 2.55 -1.00
N GLU A 39 17.45 2.85 -1.46
CA GLU A 39 16.43 3.56 -0.66
C GLU A 39 16.09 2.80 0.63
N HIS A 40 16.18 1.47 0.61
CA HIS A 40 15.93 0.59 1.74
C HIS A 40 17.16 0.29 2.60
N LYS A 41 18.29 0.97 2.35
CA LYS A 41 19.53 0.92 3.15
C LYS A 41 20.04 -0.50 3.39
N VAL A 42 20.15 -1.30 2.32
CA VAL A 42 20.82 -2.60 2.39
C VAL A 42 22.26 -2.47 2.90
N ARG A 43 22.75 -3.49 3.63
CA ARG A 43 24.10 -3.45 4.24
C ARG A 43 25.20 -3.28 3.22
N LYS A 44 25.13 -4.07 2.15
CA LYS A 44 26.16 -4.14 1.11
C LYS A 44 25.51 -4.54 -0.22
N MET A 45 25.89 -3.86 -1.29
CA MET A 45 25.55 -4.23 -2.65
C MET A 45 26.82 -4.57 -3.43
N VAL A 46 26.74 -5.63 -4.22
CA VAL A 46 27.78 -6.07 -5.15
C VAL A 46 27.15 -6.23 -6.52
N ILE A 47 27.78 -5.70 -7.57
CA ILE A 47 27.33 -5.80 -8.96
C ILE A 47 28.37 -6.61 -9.74
N ALA A 48 27.96 -7.77 -10.24
CA ALA A 48 28.75 -8.59 -11.14
C ALA A 48 28.33 -8.32 -12.59
N ASN A 49 29.24 -7.93 -13.46
CA ASN A 49 28.92 -7.69 -14.86
C ASN A 49 30.05 -8.09 -15.81
N ARG A 50 29.70 -8.39 -17.07
CA ARG A 50 30.69 -8.70 -18.12
C ARG A 50 31.53 -7.48 -18.49
N THR A 51 30.90 -6.31 -18.56
CA THR A 51 31.54 -5.03 -18.90
C THR A 51 31.61 -4.17 -17.65
N ARG A 52 32.81 -4.01 -17.10
CA ARG A 52 33.02 -3.33 -15.83
C ARG A 52 32.55 -1.88 -15.87
N GLU A 53 32.78 -1.18 -16.98
CA GLU A 53 32.47 0.24 -17.16
C GLU A 53 30.97 0.52 -17.01
N ARG A 54 30.12 -0.36 -17.56
CA ARG A 54 28.66 -0.25 -17.43
C ARG A 54 28.19 -0.43 -15.99
N ALA A 55 28.81 -1.37 -15.27
CA ALA A 55 28.48 -1.60 -13.87
C ALA A 55 29.04 -0.51 -12.95
N GLN A 56 30.18 0.10 -13.28
CA GLN A 56 30.82 1.12 -12.46
C GLN A 56 29.94 2.37 -12.32
N ALA A 57 29.32 2.85 -13.40
CA ALA A 57 28.42 4.00 -13.34
C ALA A 57 27.23 3.75 -12.39
N LEU A 58 26.61 2.58 -12.47
CA LEU A 58 25.54 2.19 -11.55
C LEU A 58 26.07 2.05 -10.11
N ALA A 59 27.23 1.42 -9.94
CA ALA A 59 27.83 1.17 -8.64
C ALA A 59 28.19 2.46 -7.90
N ASP A 60 28.77 3.44 -8.59
CA ASP A 60 29.09 4.75 -8.03
C ASP A 60 27.83 5.46 -7.56
N GLU A 61 26.74 5.33 -8.30
CA GLU A 61 25.46 5.90 -7.92
C GLU A 61 24.86 5.23 -6.67
N VAL A 62 24.93 3.89 -6.58
CA VAL A 62 24.26 3.15 -5.51
C VAL A 62 25.16 2.79 -4.33
N GLY A 63 26.45 3.12 -4.40
CA GLY A 63 27.45 2.73 -3.40
C GLY A 63 27.73 1.22 -3.39
N ALA A 64 27.74 0.58 -4.55
CA ALA A 64 28.01 -0.84 -4.69
C ALA A 64 29.48 -1.15 -5.05
N GLU A 65 29.92 -2.36 -4.75
CA GLU A 65 31.19 -2.91 -5.21
C GLU A 65 31.01 -3.58 -6.59
N VAL A 66 31.90 -3.35 -7.56
CA VAL A 66 31.85 -4.04 -8.86
C VAL A 66 32.83 -5.21 -8.89
N ILE A 67 32.35 -6.37 -9.32
CA ILE A 67 33.16 -7.59 -9.52
C ILE A 67 33.00 -8.14 -10.94
N ALA A 68 33.93 -8.98 -11.38
CA ALA A 68 33.78 -9.70 -12.64
C ALA A 68 32.82 -10.89 -12.47
N LEU A 69 32.22 -11.36 -13.57
CA LEU A 69 31.37 -12.56 -13.53
C LEU A 69 32.14 -13.82 -13.07
N SER A 70 33.45 -13.87 -13.31
CA SER A 70 34.33 -14.95 -12.83
C SER A 70 34.39 -15.05 -11.32
N ASP A 71 34.19 -13.92 -10.63
CA ASP A 71 34.38 -13.81 -9.18
C ASP A 71 33.09 -14.18 -8.42
N ILE A 72 32.00 -14.46 -9.14
CA ILE A 72 30.70 -14.81 -8.55
C ILE A 72 30.85 -16.03 -7.63
N ASP A 73 31.56 -17.09 -8.03
CA ASP A 73 31.70 -18.32 -7.23
C ASP A 73 32.27 -18.03 -5.82
N GLU A 74 33.25 -17.13 -5.74
CA GLU A 74 33.90 -16.78 -4.47
C GLU A 74 33.05 -15.85 -3.61
N ARG A 75 32.26 -14.97 -4.24
CA ARG A 75 31.44 -13.95 -3.57
C ARG A 75 30.02 -14.42 -3.26
N LEU A 76 29.57 -15.51 -3.88
CA LEU A 76 28.24 -16.06 -3.66
C LEU A 76 28.01 -16.42 -2.19
N LYS A 77 29.05 -16.90 -1.49
CA LYS A 77 29.01 -17.17 -0.04
C LYS A 77 28.77 -15.94 0.85
N GLU A 78 28.86 -14.73 0.32
CA GLU A 78 28.61 -13.49 1.07
C GLU A 78 27.20 -12.95 0.81
N ALA A 79 26.59 -13.30 -0.32
CA ALA A 79 25.27 -12.82 -0.72
C ALA A 79 24.14 -13.57 -0.01
N ASP A 80 23.22 -12.82 0.58
CA ASP A 80 21.96 -13.34 1.13
C ASP A 80 20.88 -13.34 0.04
N ILE A 81 20.93 -12.33 -0.84
CA ILE A 81 20.02 -12.15 -1.97
C ILE A 81 20.83 -12.04 -3.25
N ILE A 82 20.42 -12.79 -4.27
CA ILE A 82 20.99 -12.75 -5.61
C ILE A 82 19.87 -12.38 -6.57
N ILE A 83 20.09 -11.35 -7.38
CA ILE A 83 19.14 -10.92 -8.41
C ILE A 83 19.88 -10.88 -9.74
N SER A 84 19.45 -11.70 -10.69
CA SER A 84 20.06 -11.82 -12.01
C SER A 84 19.13 -11.33 -13.12
N SER A 85 19.70 -10.60 -14.06
CA SER A 85 19.04 -10.16 -15.29
C SER A 85 20.10 -9.82 -16.33
N THR A 86 20.68 -10.85 -16.94
CA THR A 86 21.63 -10.71 -18.04
C THR A 86 21.03 -11.14 -19.38
N ALA A 87 21.82 -10.93 -20.44
CA ALA A 87 21.54 -11.43 -21.79
C ALA A 87 22.42 -12.65 -22.14
N SER A 88 22.84 -13.42 -21.13
CA SER A 88 23.68 -14.60 -21.34
C SER A 88 22.87 -15.71 -22.02
N PRO A 89 23.43 -16.39 -23.04
CA PRO A 89 22.77 -17.54 -23.65
C PRO A 89 22.86 -18.80 -22.77
N LEU A 90 23.75 -18.81 -21.78
CA LEU A 90 23.97 -19.93 -20.85
C LEU A 90 23.82 -19.44 -19.41
N PRO A 91 23.32 -20.30 -18.49
CA PRO A 91 23.28 -20.00 -17.07
C PRO A 91 24.67 -19.61 -16.54
N ILE A 92 24.71 -18.53 -15.77
CA ILE A 92 25.92 -18.02 -15.11
C ILE A 92 26.06 -18.67 -13.73
N ILE A 93 24.95 -18.92 -13.04
CA ILE A 93 24.91 -19.49 -11.69
C ILE A 93 24.43 -20.94 -11.78
N GLY A 94 25.36 -21.86 -11.59
CA GLY A 94 25.08 -23.29 -11.58
C GLY A 94 24.83 -23.87 -10.18
N LYS A 95 24.18 -25.03 -10.11
CA LYS A 95 23.89 -25.75 -8.86
C LYS A 95 25.13 -25.95 -8.00
N GLY A 96 26.24 -26.39 -8.60
CA GLY A 96 27.47 -26.67 -7.86
C GLY A 96 28.08 -25.43 -7.18
N MET A 97 27.90 -24.26 -7.80
CA MET A 97 28.32 -22.96 -7.23
C MET A 97 27.51 -22.64 -5.98
N VAL A 98 26.19 -22.76 -6.07
CA VAL A 98 25.26 -22.52 -4.95
C VAL A 98 25.49 -23.53 -3.82
N GLU A 99 25.69 -24.81 -4.13
CA GLU A 99 26.00 -25.83 -3.14
C GLU A 99 27.28 -25.53 -2.34
N ARG A 100 28.34 -25.05 -3.00
CA ARG A 100 29.58 -24.64 -2.33
C ARG A 100 29.35 -23.41 -1.44
N ALA A 101 28.63 -22.42 -1.95
CA ALA A 101 28.29 -21.22 -1.20
C ALA A 101 27.49 -21.55 0.07
N LEU A 102 26.43 -22.37 -0.05
CA LEU A 102 25.63 -22.82 1.10
C LEU A 102 26.48 -23.55 2.15
N LYS A 103 27.37 -24.45 1.72
CA LYS A 103 28.28 -25.15 2.65
C LYS A 103 29.18 -24.17 3.40
N ALA A 104 29.78 -23.20 2.70
CA ALA A 104 30.63 -22.18 3.33
C ALA A 104 29.85 -21.29 4.31
N ARG A 105 28.56 -21.06 4.04
CA ARG A 105 27.63 -20.28 4.86
C ARG A 105 26.94 -21.07 5.96
N ARG A 106 27.39 -22.28 6.28
CA ARG A 106 26.76 -23.17 7.28
C ARG A 106 25.26 -23.40 6.99
N ASN A 107 24.90 -23.51 5.72
CA ASN A 107 23.54 -23.71 5.21
C ASN A 107 22.56 -22.58 5.54
N GLN A 108 23.04 -21.36 5.80
CA GLN A 108 22.15 -20.20 5.87
C GLN A 108 21.40 -20.01 4.54
N PRO A 109 20.08 -19.72 4.59
CA PRO A 109 19.25 -19.48 3.42
C PRO A 109 19.80 -18.44 2.45
N MET A 110 19.56 -18.67 1.16
CA MET A 110 19.86 -17.73 0.09
C MET A 110 18.62 -17.56 -0.79
N LEU A 111 18.31 -16.33 -1.14
CA LEU A 111 17.24 -15.99 -2.08
C LEU A 111 17.86 -15.71 -3.46
N LEU A 112 17.41 -16.41 -4.48
CA LEU A 112 17.79 -16.19 -5.88
C LEU A 112 16.57 -15.76 -6.67
N VAL A 113 16.69 -14.64 -7.37
CA VAL A 113 15.64 -14.06 -8.21
C VAL A 113 16.18 -13.93 -9.63
N ASP A 114 15.75 -14.82 -10.51
CA ASP A 114 16.16 -14.87 -11.90
C ASP A 114 15.12 -14.22 -12.82
N ILE A 115 15.46 -13.01 -13.29
CA ILE A 115 14.60 -12.20 -14.17
C ILE A 115 15.09 -12.28 -15.63
N ALA A 116 16.09 -13.11 -15.93
CA ALA A 116 16.65 -13.25 -17.26
C ALA A 116 15.87 -14.21 -18.16
N VAL A 117 15.87 -13.92 -19.46
CA VAL A 117 15.35 -14.80 -20.51
C VAL A 117 16.33 -14.76 -21.69
N PRO A 118 17.10 -15.84 -21.97
CA PRO A 118 17.19 -17.12 -21.25
C PRO A 118 17.65 -16.98 -19.78
N ARG A 119 17.39 -18.02 -18.96
CA ARG A 119 17.67 -18.01 -17.51
C ARG A 119 19.16 -17.90 -17.19
N ASP A 120 19.48 -17.08 -16.19
CA ASP A 120 20.85 -16.94 -15.66
C ASP A 120 21.18 -17.99 -14.60
N VAL A 121 20.17 -18.62 -14.00
CA VAL A 121 20.32 -19.60 -12.94
C VAL A 121 19.84 -20.98 -13.40
N GLU A 122 20.66 -22.01 -13.16
CA GLU A 122 20.26 -23.39 -13.44
C GLU A 122 19.00 -23.78 -12.64
N PRO A 123 17.96 -24.37 -13.27
CA PRO A 123 16.75 -24.82 -12.58
C PRO A 123 17.02 -25.78 -11.41
N GLU A 124 18.10 -26.57 -11.49
CA GLU A 124 18.54 -27.52 -10.48
C GLU A 124 18.91 -26.85 -9.14
N VAL A 125 19.20 -25.55 -9.12
CA VAL A 125 19.41 -24.78 -7.89
C VAL A 125 18.17 -24.82 -7.00
N GLY A 126 16.97 -24.79 -7.58
CA GLY A 126 15.71 -24.86 -6.82
C GLY A 126 15.47 -26.19 -6.10
N LYS A 127 16.31 -27.22 -6.34
CA LYS A 127 16.26 -28.51 -5.63
C LYS A 127 17.07 -28.49 -4.33
N LEU A 128 17.79 -27.42 -4.03
CA LEU A 128 18.60 -27.27 -2.81
C LEU A 128 17.74 -26.76 -1.66
N ALA A 129 17.80 -27.41 -0.50
CA ALA A 129 16.92 -27.13 0.64
C ALA A 129 16.96 -25.68 1.16
N ASN A 130 18.09 -24.98 0.97
CA ASN A 130 18.31 -23.62 1.49
C ASN A 130 18.56 -22.60 0.37
N ALA A 131 18.25 -22.93 -0.89
CA ALA A 131 18.29 -22.00 -2.01
C ALA A 131 16.88 -21.79 -2.55
N TYR A 132 16.33 -20.61 -2.33
CA TYR A 132 15.00 -20.24 -2.78
C TYR A 132 15.11 -19.56 -4.14
N LEU A 133 14.88 -20.31 -5.21
CA LEU A 133 14.92 -19.79 -6.58
C LEU A 133 13.54 -19.37 -7.06
N TYR A 134 13.41 -18.11 -7.44
CA TYR A 134 12.22 -17.54 -8.08
C TYR A 134 12.56 -17.02 -9.46
N SER A 135 11.70 -17.30 -10.42
CA SER A 135 11.80 -16.78 -11.78
C SER A 135 10.90 -15.57 -12.02
N VAL A 136 11.07 -14.94 -13.18
CA VAL A 136 10.17 -13.89 -13.69
C VAL A 136 8.70 -14.29 -13.60
N ASP A 137 8.36 -15.54 -13.95
CA ASP A 137 6.99 -16.04 -13.95
C ASP A 137 6.44 -16.20 -12.53
N ASP A 138 7.26 -16.70 -11.60
CA ASP A 138 6.87 -16.85 -10.19
C ASP A 138 6.56 -15.50 -9.55
N LEU A 139 7.38 -14.49 -9.86
CA LEU A 139 7.15 -13.12 -9.41
C LEU A 139 5.84 -12.56 -9.98
N GLN A 140 5.52 -12.81 -11.25
CA GLN A 140 4.27 -12.36 -11.85
C GLN A 140 3.06 -12.96 -11.12
N ASN A 141 3.09 -14.25 -10.79
CA ASN A 141 2.03 -14.92 -10.05
C ASN A 141 1.82 -14.29 -8.66
N ILE A 142 2.90 -13.98 -7.94
CA ILE A 142 2.84 -13.32 -6.62
C ILE A 142 2.23 -11.91 -6.73
N ILE A 143 2.64 -11.14 -7.75
CA ILE A 143 2.08 -9.79 -7.99
C ILE A 143 0.58 -9.87 -8.29
N GLN A 144 0.16 -10.83 -9.13
CA GLN A 144 -1.25 -10.99 -9.48
C GLN A 144 -2.11 -11.32 -8.26
N HIS A 145 -1.64 -12.20 -7.38
CA HIS A 145 -2.31 -12.51 -6.12
C HIS A 145 -2.44 -11.27 -5.22
N ASN A 146 -1.35 -10.50 -5.06
CA ASN A 146 -1.36 -9.26 -4.28
C ASN A 146 -2.32 -8.20 -4.86
N LEU A 147 -2.41 -8.10 -6.19
CA LEU A 147 -3.33 -7.19 -6.86
C LEU A 147 -4.80 -7.59 -6.61
N ALA A 148 -5.10 -8.88 -6.65
CA ALA A 148 -6.44 -9.39 -6.36
C ALA A 148 -6.86 -9.06 -4.92
N GLN A 149 -5.97 -9.25 -3.95
CA GLN A 149 -6.23 -8.89 -2.55
C GLN A 149 -6.47 -7.38 -2.38
N ARG A 150 -5.67 -6.52 -3.03
CA ARG A 150 -5.87 -5.07 -2.97
C ARG A 150 -7.21 -4.65 -3.56
N LYS A 151 -7.65 -5.25 -4.67
CA LYS A 151 -8.98 -4.99 -5.26
C LYS A 151 -10.10 -5.38 -4.30
N ALA A 152 -10.00 -6.54 -3.65
CA ALA A 152 -10.98 -6.97 -2.67
C ALA A 152 -11.09 -6.01 -1.48
N ALA A 153 -9.96 -5.52 -0.96
CA ALA A 153 -9.94 -4.53 0.12
C ALA A 153 -10.54 -3.18 -0.30
N ALA A 154 -10.31 -2.74 -1.55
CA ALA A 154 -10.91 -1.52 -2.08
C ALA A 154 -12.44 -1.61 -2.15
N VAL A 155 -12.99 -2.74 -2.61
CA VAL A 155 -14.44 -2.97 -2.65
C VAL A 155 -15.05 -2.95 -1.24
N GLN A 156 -14.36 -3.55 -0.26
CA GLN A 156 -14.80 -3.48 1.14
C GLN A 156 -14.80 -2.04 1.67
N ALA A 157 -13.77 -1.26 1.35
CA ALA A 157 -13.70 0.14 1.75
C ALA A 157 -14.81 0.98 1.10
N GLU A 158 -15.11 0.78 -0.18
CA GLU A 158 -16.22 1.44 -0.88
C GLU A 158 -17.57 1.13 -0.20
N THR A 159 -17.79 -0.13 0.19
CA THR A 159 -19.01 -0.55 0.90
C THR A 159 -19.17 0.19 2.23
N ILE A 160 -18.08 0.33 3.00
CA ILE A 160 -18.07 1.07 4.27
C ILE A 160 -18.40 2.54 4.02
N VAL A 161 -17.74 3.17 3.04
CA VAL A 161 -17.97 4.59 2.71
C VAL A 161 -19.43 4.84 2.30
N GLU A 162 -20.02 3.95 1.51
CA GLU A 162 -21.40 4.09 1.06
C GLU A 162 -22.40 3.94 2.22
N GLN A 163 -22.15 3.00 3.14
CA GLN A 163 -22.96 2.85 4.34
C GLN A 163 -22.89 4.11 5.22
N GLU A 164 -21.69 4.58 5.55
CA GLU A 164 -21.47 5.77 6.39
C GLU A 164 -22.05 7.04 5.75
N ALA A 165 -21.92 7.19 4.42
CA ALA A 165 -22.51 8.30 3.69
C ALA A 165 -24.04 8.28 3.76
N SER A 166 -24.65 7.09 3.65
CA SER A 166 -26.10 6.92 3.77
C SER A 166 -26.59 7.27 5.19
N GLU A 167 -25.89 6.79 6.22
CA GLU A 167 -26.18 7.10 7.63
C GLU A 167 -26.05 8.61 7.90
N PHE A 168 -24.98 9.25 7.40
CA PHE A 168 -24.78 10.69 7.50
C PHE A 168 -25.90 11.48 6.83
N MET A 169 -26.31 11.11 5.61
CA MET A 169 -27.39 11.78 4.89
C MET A 169 -28.75 11.60 5.59
N ALA A 170 -28.98 10.43 6.21
CA ALA A 170 -30.17 10.20 7.03
C ALA A 170 -30.18 11.09 8.27
N TRP A 171 -29.04 11.20 8.96
CA TRP A 171 -28.87 12.10 10.10
C TRP A 171 -29.10 13.58 9.71
N LEU A 172 -28.56 14.03 8.57
CA LEU A 172 -28.72 15.40 8.09
C LEU A 172 -30.20 15.75 7.81
N ARG A 173 -30.95 14.83 7.19
CA ARG A 173 -32.40 15.01 6.97
C ARG A 173 -33.20 15.08 8.27
N ALA A 174 -32.80 14.33 9.28
CA ALA A 174 -33.45 14.39 10.60
C ALA A 174 -33.21 15.76 11.27
N GLN A 175 -32.03 16.36 11.08
CA GLN A 175 -31.71 17.66 11.63
C GLN A 175 -32.52 18.80 10.99
N SER A 176 -32.72 18.78 9.66
CA SER A 176 -33.51 19.81 8.97
C SER A 176 -34.97 19.89 9.45
N ALA A 177 -35.56 18.76 9.84
CA ALA A 177 -36.91 18.73 10.40
C ALA A 177 -37.00 19.48 11.75
N SER A 178 -35.93 19.49 12.54
CA SER A 178 -35.89 20.19 13.83
C SER A 178 -35.97 21.71 13.67
N GLU A 179 -35.30 22.26 12.66
CA GLU A 179 -35.33 23.70 12.37
C GLU A 179 -36.72 24.16 11.94
N THR A 180 -37.37 23.43 11.02
CA THR A 180 -38.75 23.73 10.59
C THR A 180 -39.76 23.64 11.75
N ILE A 181 -39.62 22.64 12.63
CA ILE A 181 -40.47 22.53 13.83
C ILE A 181 -40.25 23.72 14.77
N ARG A 182 -39.01 24.19 14.91
CA ARG A 182 -38.67 25.34 15.75
C ARG A 182 -39.26 26.64 15.21
N GLU A 183 -39.16 26.88 13.90
CA GLU A 183 -39.79 28.02 13.24
C GLU A 183 -41.30 27.99 13.37
N TYR A 184 -41.93 26.84 13.13
CA TYR A 184 -43.38 26.68 13.27
C TYR A 184 -43.85 26.99 14.70
N ARG A 185 -43.14 26.46 15.71
CA ARG A 185 -43.43 26.78 17.12
C ARG A 185 -43.26 28.26 17.43
N SER A 186 -42.22 28.91 16.90
CA SER A 186 -42.01 30.35 17.10
C SER A 186 -43.13 31.18 16.50
N GLN A 187 -43.60 30.83 15.30
CA GLN A 187 -44.72 31.51 14.64
C GLN A 187 -46.02 31.32 15.41
N ALA A 188 -46.31 30.09 15.85
CA ALA A 188 -47.49 29.80 16.66
C ALA A 188 -47.49 30.62 17.97
N GLU A 189 -46.32 30.77 18.60
CA GLU A 189 -46.21 31.53 19.84
C GLU A 189 -46.39 33.04 19.63
N GLN A 190 -45.87 33.57 18.53
CA GLN A 190 -46.04 34.97 18.17
C GLN A 190 -47.51 35.31 17.89
N VAL A 191 -48.24 34.42 17.21
CA VAL A 191 -49.69 34.55 17.00
C VAL A 191 -50.44 34.51 18.33
N ARG A 192 -50.05 33.61 19.24
CA ARG A 192 -50.66 33.52 20.58
C ARG A 192 -50.46 34.80 21.37
N GLU A 193 -49.25 35.35 21.38
CA GLU A 193 -48.93 36.61 22.07
C GLU A 193 -49.74 37.77 21.51
N GLU A 194 -49.84 37.90 20.18
CA GLU A 194 -50.64 38.93 19.52
C GLU A 194 -52.13 38.87 19.90
N LEU A 195 -52.72 37.67 19.84
CA LEU A 195 -54.13 37.47 20.17
C LEU A 195 -54.40 37.76 21.65
N THR A 196 -53.49 37.35 22.52
CA THR A 196 -53.57 37.62 23.97
C THR A 196 -53.48 39.12 24.26
N ALA A 197 -52.55 39.84 23.61
CA ALA A 197 -52.42 41.28 23.76
C ALA A 197 -53.66 42.03 23.27
N LYS A 198 -54.25 41.63 22.14
CA LYS A 198 -55.50 42.19 21.62
C LYS A 198 -56.67 41.95 22.58
N ALA A 199 -56.78 40.75 23.15
CA ALA A 199 -57.82 40.42 24.14
C ALA A 199 -57.66 41.26 25.42
N LEU A 200 -56.43 41.39 25.95
CA LEU A 200 -56.13 42.23 27.11
C LEU A 200 -56.45 43.71 26.86
N ALA A 201 -56.13 44.23 25.68
CA ALA A 201 -56.46 45.60 25.31
C ALA A 201 -57.98 45.83 25.25
N ALA A 202 -58.75 44.88 24.69
CA ALA A 202 -60.20 44.95 24.62
C ALA A 202 -60.87 44.89 26.03
N LEU A 203 -60.33 44.05 26.93
CA LEU A 203 -60.76 44.00 28.33
C LEU A 203 -60.51 45.34 29.05
N ASN A 204 -59.33 45.93 28.87
CA ASN A 204 -58.97 47.21 29.48
C ASN A 204 -59.82 48.38 28.96
N GLN A 205 -60.38 48.26 27.76
CA GLN A 205 -61.30 49.24 27.17
C GLN A 205 -62.76 49.04 27.62
N GLY A 206 -63.02 48.07 28.50
CA GLY A 206 -64.34 47.81 29.08
C GLY A 206 -65.25 46.91 28.24
N GLY A 207 -64.68 46.13 27.31
CA GLY A 207 -65.44 45.13 26.55
C GLY A 207 -65.95 43.97 27.41
N ASP A 208 -66.97 43.25 26.95
CA ASP A 208 -67.54 42.11 27.67
C ASP A 208 -66.51 40.98 27.80
N ALA A 209 -66.19 40.62 29.04
CA ALA A 209 -65.13 39.68 29.32
C ALA A 209 -65.45 38.25 28.82
N GLN A 210 -66.72 37.88 28.78
CA GLN A 210 -67.14 36.55 28.38
C GLN A 210 -67.05 36.37 26.86
N GLU A 211 -67.44 37.40 26.11
CA GLU A 211 -67.35 37.43 24.64
C GLU A 211 -65.88 37.44 24.17
N ILE A 212 -65.03 38.27 24.78
CA ILE A 212 -63.60 38.38 24.43
C ILE A 212 -62.85 37.06 24.69
N MET A 213 -63.13 36.39 25.81
CA MET A 213 -62.48 35.12 26.15
C MET A 213 -62.92 33.98 25.22
N GLN A 214 -64.20 33.96 24.78
CA GLN A 214 -64.69 32.99 23.81
C GLN A 214 -64.06 33.19 22.43
N ASP A 215 -63.91 34.44 21.97
CA ASP A 215 -63.26 34.75 20.70
C ASP A 215 -61.76 34.39 20.70
N LEU A 216 -61.05 34.67 21.80
CA LEU A 216 -59.65 34.26 21.99
C LEU A 216 -59.49 32.73 21.94
N ALA A 217 -60.34 32.00 22.67
CA ALA A 217 -60.31 30.54 22.69
C ALA A 217 -60.59 29.91 21.33
N ARG A 218 -61.48 30.52 20.53
CA ARG A 218 -61.78 30.07 19.16
C ARG A 218 -60.63 30.31 18.20
N LYS A 219 -59.86 31.39 18.36
CA LYS A 219 -58.73 31.75 17.48
C LYS A 219 -57.43 31.00 17.80
N LEU A 220 -57.33 30.38 18.98
CA LEU A 220 -56.16 29.61 19.43
C LEU A 220 -56.26 28.10 19.18
N ASN A 221 -57.46 27.59 18.86
CA ASN A 221 -57.68 26.21 18.40
C ASN A 221 -57.48 26.10 16.89
#